data_AF-A0A124G7Q8-F1
#
_entry.id   AF-A0A124G7Q8-F1
#
_cell.length_a   1.000
_cell.length_b   1.000
_cell.length_c   1.000
_cell.angle_alpha   90.00
_cell.angle_beta   90.00
_cell.angle_gamma   90.00
#
_symmetry.space_group_name_H-M   'P 1'
#
loop_
_entity.id
_entity.type
_entity.pdbx_description
1 polymer ?
#
loop_
_entity_poly.entity_id
_entity_poly.type
_entity_poly.pdbx_seq_one_letter_code
_entity_poly.pdbx_strand_id
1 'polypeptide(L)'
;MISSSTDHPSFLGALDRIAVRRPLQRAGVLAEPLGPLPSDPPEVGRLLSDAGFADQVSSLAGTLGRRPRAVRAEAAGYLREMGATHTGRAVDDWSRMSRWLARAHELVLDPEQLRRLRVLDRTQSLLFPFSHRSYLDGITVPAAVSRYGISPSFVLAGANLDVFPFNHLLRRSGFVYVRRSTADLPVYRLALRCYLAELIRSRRNLCWSIEGGRTRTGKLRPPTYGVLRYAVDALEQDPGLRALIVPVSIVYEQLHEVGLMTDEARGSRKQPEDLRWLWSFGRAQRERFGRAFLEFGEPIPLRDRLAELRADDPSGAHLVERIAVQACHGINRATPVTTTAVVCLALLAADRALTLDEVLATVAPLARYLTARGRPVAGAANLTDRATIRRALDDLASSGVLACFDGGTDTVWRIGPGQHLVAAFYRNTAVHVLIDRAIGELGLAAAAEGDGPGLGTASRETLRLRDLLKFDFFFPTRRVFAEEMAAELALVDPSQAAGVHEFTAADARRWLEQHPPLVAPLVLRPFLEAYHVVADRLVATDADEPFDEAHFLDDCLRVGRQWALQKRLASEESVSLELFKPALRLARHRDLVTSEAPEPAKRRADFLAEIRETLRRVNLIAAMAERSRS
;
A
#
# COMPACT_ATOMS: atom_id res chain seq x y z
N MET A 1 49.41 0.52 53.04
CA MET A 1 48.62 -0.53 53.70
C MET A 1 47.14 -0.17 53.59
N ILE A 2 46.39 -0.91 52.74
CA ILE A 2 44.94 -1.25 52.81
C ILE A 2 43.93 -0.07 52.88
N SER A 3 43.34 0.39 51.76
CA SER A 3 42.06 -0.05 51.12
C SER A 3 40.77 0.20 51.92
N SER A 4 39.85 1.03 51.37
CA SER A 4 38.49 0.56 51.02
C SER A 4 37.76 1.55 50.11
N SER A 5 37.81 1.27 48.81
CA SER A 5 36.81 1.71 47.83
C SER A 5 35.62 0.76 47.94
N THR A 6 34.44 1.27 48.31
CA THR A 6 33.18 0.53 48.15
C THR A 6 32.29 1.30 47.17
N ASP A 7 32.38 0.90 45.90
CA ASP A 7 31.36 1.14 44.89
C ASP A 7 30.08 0.42 45.32
N HIS A 8 29.18 1.14 46.01
CA HIS A 8 27.81 0.69 46.14
C HIS A 8 27.09 0.92 44.81
N PRO A 9 26.44 -0.09 44.20
CA PRO A 9 25.57 0.13 43.06
C PRO A 9 24.46 1.08 43.51
N SER A 10 24.39 2.26 42.89
CA SER A 10 23.37 3.25 43.23
C SER A 10 21.98 2.59 43.15
N PHE A 11 21.12 2.88 44.13
CA PHE A 11 19.74 2.38 44.19
C PHE A 11 19.00 2.55 42.85
N LEU A 12 19.31 3.63 42.13
CA LEU A 12 18.81 3.90 40.78
C LEU A 12 19.31 2.90 39.72
N GLY A 13 20.58 2.50 39.77
CA GLY A 13 21.14 1.45 38.91
C GLY A 13 20.59 0.05 39.21
N ALA A 14 20.21 -0.22 40.46
CA ALA A 14 19.49 -1.44 40.83
C ALA A 14 18.05 -1.45 40.28
N LEU A 15 17.35 -0.31 40.32
CA LEU A 15 16.02 -0.16 39.74
C LEU A 15 15.99 -0.26 38.20
N ASP A 16 17.06 0.18 37.51
CA ASP A 16 17.25 -0.03 36.07
C ASP A 16 17.42 -1.51 35.72
N ARG A 17 18.16 -2.28 36.54
CA ARG A 17 18.36 -3.73 36.33
C ARG A 17 17.08 -4.56 36.54
N ILE A 18 16.17 -4.10 37.39
CA ILE A 18 14.93 -4.82 37.75
C ILE A 18 13.72 -4.30 36.93
N ALA A 19 13.93 -3.35 36.01
CA ALA A 19 12.88 -2.76 35.15
C ALA A 19 11.71 -2.07 35.91
N VAL A 20 11.88 -1.72 37.20
CA VAL A 20 10.84 -1.10 38.05
C VAL A 20 10.80 0.43 37.92
N ARG A 21 11.82 1.04 37.31
CA ARG A 21 11.91 2.50 37.15
C ARG A 21 10.81 3.10 36.28
N ARG A 22 10.50 2.48 35.14
CA ARG A 22 9.45 2.96 34.20
C ARG A 22 8.06 3.06 34.85
N PRO A 23 7.57 2.06 35.62
CA PRO A 23 6.29 2.20 36.33
C PRO A 23 6.31 3.30 37.40
N LEU A 24 7.42 3.50 38.12
CA LEU A 24 7.56 4.58 39.11
C LEU A 24 7.63 5.99 38.48
N GLN A 25 8.22 6.12 37.28
CA GLN A 25 8.19 7.37 36.49
C GLN A 25 6.80 7.68 35.96
N ARG A 26 6.05 6.66 35.47
CA ARG A 26 4.64 6.82 35.06
C ARG A 26 3.72 7.22 36.21
N ALA A 27 4.05 6.80 37.44
CA ALA A 27 3.34 7.19 38.66
C ALA A 27 3.74 8.57 39.20
N GLY A 28 4.67 9.29 38.55
CA GLY A 28 5.12 10.62 38.97
C GLY A 28 6.04 10.63 40.20
N VAL A 29 6.50 9.46 40.65
CA VAL A 29 7.32 9.29 41.87
C VAL A 29 8.80 9.60 41.60
N LEU A 30 9.26 9.50 40.35
CA LEU A 30 10.62 9.81 39.92
C LEU A 30 10.62 10.78 38.74
N ALA A 31 11.46 11.82 38.81
CA ALA A 31 11.65 12.77 37.71
C ALA A 31 12.36 12.10 36.52
N GLU A 32 11.95 12.42 35.29
CA GLU A 32 12.59 11.91 34.08
C GLU A 32 14.01 12.50 33.92
N PRO A 33 15.06 11.68 33.82
CA PRO A 33 16.43 12.17 33.65
C PRO A 33 16.62 12.91 32.33
N LEU A 34 17.28 14.07 32.40
CA LEU A 34 17.50 14.94 31.24
C LEU A 34 18.70 14.51 30.36
N GLY A 35 19.61 13.74 30.93
CA GLY A 35 20.83 13.25 30.28
C GLY A 35 20.78 11.73 30.05
N PRO A 36 21.78 11.18 29.35
CA PRO A 36 21.83 9.76 28.99
C PRO A 36 21.90 8.86 30.22
N LEU A 37 21.27 7.69 30.14
CA LEU A 37 21.38 6.60 31.10
C LEU A 37 22.19 5.43 30.52
N PRO A 38 22.84 4.60 31.35
CA PRO A 38 23.52 3.39 30.87
C PRO A 38 22.59 2.38 30.18
N SER A 39 21.30 2.41 30.50
CA SER A 39 20.26 1.57 29.89
C SER A 39 19.72 2.14 28.58
N ASP A 40 20.05 3.39 28.23
CA ASP A 40 19.55 4.02 27.02
C ASP A 40 20.21 3.39 25.78
N PRO A 41 19.46 3.20 24.69
CA PRO A 41 20.05 2.83 23.41
C PRO A 41 21.13 3.83 22.98
N PRO A 42 22.18 3.40 22.25
CA PRO A 42 23.30 4.27 21.88
C PRO A 42 22.85 5.56 21.18
N GLU A 43 21.89 5.46 20.26
CA GLU A 43 21.33 6.58 19.51
C GLU A 43 20.55 7.55 20.42
N VAL A 44 19.82 7.03 21.42
CA VAL A 44 19.15 7.87 22.43
C VAL A 44 20.17 8.58 23.30
N GLY A 45 21.21 7.88 23.73
CA GLY A 45 22.29 8.46 24.54
C GLY A 45 23.05 9.58 23.82
N ARG A 46 23.34 9.40 22.52
CA ARG A 46 23.94 10.43 21.67
C ARG A 46 23.05 11.67 21.55
N LEU A 47 21.77 11.50 21.23
CA LEU A 47 20.83 12.62 21.15
C LEU A 47 20.67 13.39 22.46
N LEU A 48 20.59 12.68 23.59
CA LEU A 48 20.47 13.33 24.90
C LEU A 48 21.75 14.08 25.31
N SER A 49 22.88 13.80 24.66
CA SER A 49 24.15 14.50 24.86
C SER A 49 24.41 15.57 23.79
N ASP A 50 23.60 15.62 22.74
CA ASP A 50 23.78 16.52 21.60
C ASP A 50 23.32 17.95 21.93
N ALA A 51 24.19 18.92 21.62
CA ALA A 51 23.89 20.34 21.82
C ALA A 51 22.79 20.83 20.84
N GLY A 52 22.83 20.36 19.58
CA GLY A 52 21.81 20.73 18.59
C GLY A 52 20.40 20.27 18.97
N PHE A 53 20.27 19.10 19.59
CA PHE A 53 19.02 18.61 20.17
C PHE A 53 18.58 19.48 21.35
N ALA A 54 19.51 19.87 22.24
CA ALA A 54 19.23 20.78 23.34
C ALA A 54 18.67 22.13 22.87
N ASP A 55 19.23 22.67 21.79
CA ASP A 55 18.83 23.94 21.19
C ASP A 55 17.45 23.83 20.54
N GLN A 56 17.18 22.77 19.78
CA GLN A 56 15.85 22.52 19.20
C GLN A 56 14.77 22.36 20.27
N VAL A 57 15.07 21.67 21.37
CA VAL A 57 14.16 21.53 22.51
C VAL A 57 13.91 22.88 23.18
N SER A 58 14.94 23.71 23.34
CA SER A 58 14.81 25.05 23.94
C SER A 58 14.02 26.00 23.05
N SER A 59 14.23 25.97 21.74
CA SER A 59 13.46 26.72 20.75
C SER A 59 11.98 26.32 20.80
N LEU A 60 11.68 25.02 20.76
CA LEU A 60 10.30 24.54 20.88
C LEU A 60 9.67 24.93 22.22
N ALA A 61 10.43 24.89 23.32
CA ALA A 61 9.95 25.31 24.63
C ALA A 61 9.54 26.79 24.64
N GLY A 62 10.32 27.65 23.96
CA GLY A 62 9.98 29.06 23.74
C GLY A 62 8.65 29.23 22.99
N THR A 63 8.48 28.52 21.87
CA THR A 63 7.22 28.56 21.08
C THR A 63 6.01 28.07 21.87
N LEU A 64 6.19 27.08 22.74
CA LEU A 64 5.11 26.52 23.57
C LEU A 64 4.87 27.32 24.87
N GLY A 65 5.69 28.32 25.19
CA GLY A 65 5.62 29.05 26.47
C GLY A 65 5.90 28.16 27.69
N ARG A 66 6.67 27.07 27.52
CA ARG A 66 6.96 26.08 28.57
C ARG A 66 8.42 26.20 29.02
N ARG A 67 8.71 25.78 30.27
CA ARG A 67 10.10 25.76 30.78
C ARG A 67 10.95 24.76 29.97
N PRO A 68 12.14 25.14 29.44
CA PRO A 68 12.98 24.24 28.63
C PRO A 68 13.31 22.91 29.30
N ARG A 69 13.56 22.94 30.62
CA ARG A 69 13.82 21.74 31.42
C ARG A 69 12.66 20.74 31.39
N ALA A 70 11.42 21.21 31.43
CA ALA A 70 10.23 20.36 31.40
C ALA A 70 10.02 19.73 30.01
N VAL A 71 10.22 20.52 28.95
CA VAL A 71 10.16 20.03 27.56
C VAL A 71 11.26 19.02 27.28
N ARG A 72 12.48 19.25 27.82
CA ARG A 72 13.59 18.29 27.73
C ARG A 72 13.30 16.98 28.45
N ALA A 73 12.73 17.04 29.65
CA ALA A 73 12.31 15.85 30.40
C ALA A 73 11.28 15.04 29.60
N GLU A 74 10.26 15.71 29.05
CA GLU A 74 9.24 15.07 28.21
C GLU A 74 9.86 14.45 26.94
N ALA A 75 10.74 15.17 26.24
CA ALA A 75 11.42 14.66 25.05
C ALA A 75 12.31 13.46 25.36
N ALA A 76 13.03 13.48 26.49
CA ALA A 76 13.83 12.34 26.95
C ALA A 76 12.97 11.11 27.26
N GLY A 77 11.81 11.31 27.89
CA GLY A 77 10.82 10.26 28.10
C GLY A 77 10.35 9.63 26.79
N TYR A 78 10.02 10.44 25.78
CA TYR A 78 9.63 9.92 24.47
C TYR A 78 10.78 9.20 23.75
N LEU A 79 12.01 9.71 23.81
CA LEU A 79 13.16 9.03 23.21
C LEU A 79 13.40 7.66 23.84
N ARG A 80 13.24 7.51 25.16
CA ARG A 80 13.33 6.21 25.85
C ARG A 80 12.14 5.30 25.59
N GLU A 81 10.95 5.88 25.39
CA GLU A 81 9.76 5.15 24.96
C GLU A 81 9.98 4.54 23.58
N MET A 82 10.55 5.29 22.62
CA MET A 82 10.82 4.84 21.25
C MET A 82 12.10 4.02 21.11
N GLY A 83 13.05 4.20 22.03
CA GLY A 83 14.38 3.63 21.99
C GLY A 83 14.38 2.12 21.81
N ALA A 84 14.90 1.69 20.66
CA ALA A 84 15.08 0.29 20.29
C ALA A 84 16.57 -0.04 20.15
N THR A 85 16.92 -1.32 20.22
CA THR A 85 18.28 -1.83 20.01
C THR A 85 18.24 -3.10 19.18
N HIS A 86 19.37 -3.51 18.60
CA HIS A 86 19.57 -4.85 18.05
C HIS A 86 20.55 -5.61 18.93
N THR A 87 20.05 -6.60 19.67
CA THR A 87 20.92 -7.54 20.40
C THR A 87 20.93 -8.88 19.68
N GLY A 88 22.10 -9.50 19.49
CA GLY A 88 22.23 -10.73 18.68
C GLY A 88 21.20 -11.81 19.06
N ARG A 89 21.09 -12.12 20.35
CA ARG A 89 20.09 -13.08 20.85
C ARG A 89 18.65 -12.70 20.50
N ALA A 90 18.25 -11.44 20.67
CA ALA A 90 16.89 -11.02 20.36
C ALA A 90 16.61 -11.02 18.85
N VAL A 91 17.61 -10.69 18.03
CA VAL A 91 17.52 -10.80 16.56
C VAL A 91 17.36 -12.26 16.14
N ASP A 92 18.08 -13.19 16.75
CA ASP A 92 17.98 -14.63 16.48
C ASP A 92 16.63 -15.21 16.96
N ASP A 93 16.20 -14.84 18.17
CA ASP A 93 14.91 -15.24 18.75
C ASP A 93 13.75 -14.71 17.89
N TRP A 94 13.82 -13.44 17.48
CA TRP A 94 12.85 -12.85 16.56
C TRP A 94 12.85 -13.54 15.20
N SER A 95 14.03 -13.87 14.66
CA SER A 95 14.15 -14.60 13.39
C SER A 95 13.56 -16.02 13.46
N ARG A 96 13.62 -16.68 14.62
CA ARG A 96 12.93 -17.96 14.85
C ARG A 96 11.42 -17.77 14.91
N MET A 97 10.96 -16.75 15.65
CA MET A 97 9.54 -16.48 15.81
C MET A 97 8.89 -16.01 14.49
N SER A 98 9.59 -15.21 13.69
CA SER A 98 9.12 -14.77 12.38
C SER A 98 8.92 -15.95 11.43
N ARG A 99 9.85 -16.92 11.42
CA ARG A 99 9.68 -18.18 10.67
C ARG A 99 8.48 -18.98 11.16
N TRP A 100 8.25 -19.02 12.47
CA TRP A 100 7.07 -19.69 13.02
C TRP A 100 5.78 -18.97 12.61
N LEU A 101 5.73 -17.64 12.67
CA LEU A 101 4.55 -16.85 12.28
C LEU A 101 4.28 -16.93 10.77
N ALA A 102 5.32 -16.91 9.94
CA ALA A 102 5.21 -17.00 8.49
C ALA A 102 5.19 -18.44 7.95
N ARG A 103 5.13 -19.48 8.81
CA ARG A 103 5.28 -20.89 8.41
C ARG A 103 4.19 -21.42 7.46
N ALA A 104 3.07 -20.71 7.38
CA ALA A 104 2.02 -20.99 6.42
C ALA A 104 2.45 -20.67 4.98
N HIS A 105 3.44 -19.79 4.81
CA HIS A 105 3.90 -19.32 3.51
C HIS A 105 5.33 -19.73 3.25
N GLU A 106 5.57 -20.30 2.08
CA GLU A 106 6.94 -20.38 1.56
C GLU A 106 7.34 -19.01 1.02
N LEU A 107 8.38 -18.43 1.61
CA LEU A 107 8.87 -17.11 1.23
C LEU A 107 9.82 -17.22 0.03
N VAL A 108 9.43 -16.63 -1.10
CA VAL A 108 10.16 -16.56 -2.37
C VAL A 108 10.73 -15.15 -2.55
N LEU A 109 12.01 -15.07 -2.88
CA LEU A 109 12.78 -13.84 -3.09
C LEU A 109 13.93 -14.14 -4.05
N ASP A 110 14.38 -13.11 -4.75
CA ASP A 110 15.55 -13.15 -5.62
C ASP A 110 16.85 -12.94 -4.81
N PRO A 111 17.73 -13.96 -4.69
CA PRO A 111 19.01 -13.82 -3.99
C PRO A 111 19.93 -12.77 -4.61
N GLU A 112 19.82 -12.50 -5.92
CA GLU A 112 20.66 -11.53 -6.62
C GLU A 112 20.26 -10.09 -6.31
N GLN A 113 18.96 -9.80 -6.18
CA GLN A 113 18.49 -8.51 -5.63
C GLN A 113 19.07 -8.27 -4.23
N LEU A 114 19.01 -9.27 -3.35
CA LEU A 114 19.54 -9.16 -1.99
C LEU A 114 21.06 -9.00 -1.95
N ARG A 115 21.79 -9.68 -2.85
CA ARG A 115 23.24 -9.52 -2.99
C ARG A 115 23.61 -8.08 -3.37
N ARG A 116 22.88 -7.48 -4.32
CA ARG A 116 23.06 -6.06 -4.71
C ARG A 116 22.77 -5.12 -3.55
N LEU A 117 21.67 -5.31 -2.85
CA LEU A 117 21.32 -4.51 -1.66
C LEU A 117 22.37 -4.63 -0.55
N ARG A 118 22.93 -5.82 -0.33
CA ARG A 118 24.01 -6.03 0.65
C ARG A 118 25.29 -5.26 0.31
N VAL A 119 25.57 -5.01 -0.96
CA VAL A 119 26.70 -4.14 -1.36
C VAL A 119 26.41 -2.69 -0.99
N LEU A 120 25.19 -2.21 -1.26
CA LEU A 120 24.74 -0.84 -0.96
C LEU A 120 24.69 -0.56 0.55
N ASP A 121 24.26 -1.55 1.35
CA ASP A 121 24.21 -1.50 2.83
C ASP A 121 25.57 -1.16 3.47
N ARG A 122 26.69 -1.47 2.79
CA ARG A 122 28.03 -1.20 3.34
C ARG A 122 28.35 0.28 3.42
N THR A 123 27.77 1.10 2.55
CA THR A 123 28.13 2.51 2.37
C THR A 123 26.98 3.47 2.68
N GLN A 124 25.73 3.02 2.66
CA GLN A 124 24.55 3.88 2.76
C GLN A 124 23.45 3.26 3.64
N SER A 125 22.61 4.10 4.25
CA SER A 125 21.40 3.64 4.94
C SER A 125 20.34 3.21 3.93
N LEU A 126 19.81 2.00 4.08
CA LEU A 126 18.71 1.49 3.28
C LEU A 126 17.38 1.74 3.99
N LEU A 127 16.47 2.41 3.30
CA LEU A 127 15.13 2.74 3.76
C LEU A 127 14.15 1.84 3.00
N PHE A 128 13.46 0.93 3.69
CA PHE A 128 12.58 -0.09 3.11
C PHE A 128 11.09 0.23 3.34
N PRO A 129 10.49 1.18 2.59
CA PRO A 129 9.04 1.33 2.57
C PRO A 129 8.38 0.13 1.88
N PHE A 130 7.54 -0.59 2.60
CA PHE A 130 6.84 -1.77 2.08
C PHE A 130 5.34 -1.53 1.86
N SER A 131 4.76 -2.27 0.91
CA SER A 131 3.30 -2.43 0.78
C SER A 131 2.73 -3.25 1.93
N HIS A 132 1.58 -2.86 2.46
CA HIS A 132 1.01 -3.47 3.64
C HIS A 132 -0.31 -4.19 3.32
N ARG A 133 -0.23 -5.50 3.15
CA ARG A 133 -1.33 -6.41 2.83
C ARG A 133 -1.66 -7.38 3.97
N SER A 134 -0.70 -7.63 4.87
CA SER A 134 -0.83 -8.58 5.97
C SER A 134 -0.15 -8.10 7.25
N TYR A 135 -0.59 -8.60 8.41
CA TYR A 135 0.18 -8.45 9.66
C TYR A 135 1.59 -9.05 9.58
N LEU A 136 1.78 -10.03 8.68
CA LEU A 136 3.07 -10.67 8.48
C LEU A 136 4.08 -9.72 7.83
N ASP A 137 3.68 -8.64 7.16
CA ASP A 137 4.62 -7.83 6.36
C ASP A 137 5.73 -7.20 7.22
N GLY A 138 5.32 -6.57 8.34
CA GLY A 138 6.24 -5.97 9.31
C GLY A 138 7.12 -6.99 10.06
N ILE A 139 6.88 -8.28 9.84
CA ILE A 139 7.62 -9.40 10.42
C ILE A 139 8.53 -10.04 9.38
N THR A 140 7.97 -10.34 8.21
CA THR A 140 8.60 -11.06 7.10
C THR A 140 9.67 -10.22 6.42
N VAL A 141 9.37 -8.95 6.10
CA VAL A 141 10.32 -8.06 5.40
C VAL A 141 11.63 -7.88 6.19
N PRO A 142 11.63 -7.40 7.44
CA PRO A 142 12.87 -7.18 8.18
C PRO A 142 13.62 -8.50 8.47
N ALA A 143 12.90 -9.60 8.71
CA ALA A 143 13.52 -10.90 8.92
C ALA A 143 14.19 -11.44 7.64
N ALA A 144 13.56 -11.25 6.48
CA ALA A 144 14.11 -11.65 5.20
C ALA A 144 15.38 -10.87 4.86
N VAL A 145 15.35 -9.54 5.00
CA VAL A 145 16.52 -8.67 4.76
C VAL A 145 17.70 -9.08 5.66
N SER A 146 17.47 -9.27 6.96
CA SER A 146 18.53 -9.63 7.90
C SER A 146 19.14 -11.02 7.61
N ARG A 147 18.33 -11.99 7.16
CA ARG A 147 18.79 -13.35 6.83
C ARG A 147 19.82 -13.38 5.71
N TYR A 148 19.80 -12.40 4.81
CA TYR A 148 20.73 -12.33 3.67
C TYR A 148 21.97 -11.48 3.94
N GLY A 149 22.22 -11.15 5.21
CA GLY A 149 23.43 -10.45 5.64
C GLY A 149 23.43 -8.96 5.34
N ILE A 150 22.25 -8.38 5.13
CA ILE A 150 22.02 -6.93 5.18
C ILE A 150 21.83 -6.55 6.65
N SER A 151 22.35 -5.39 7.04
CA SER A 151 22.25 -4.89 8.41
C SER A 151 20.79 -4.85 8.89
N PRO A 152 20.48 -5.34 10.11
CA PRO A 152 19.13 -5.33 10.66
C PRO A 152 18.49 -3.93 10.62
N SER A 153 17.24 -3.85 10.19
CA SER A 153 16.50 -2.60 10.13
C SER A 153 15.78 -2.27 11.45
N PHE A 154 15.61 -0.98 11.70
CA PHE A 154 14.68 -0.48 12.70
C PHE A 154 13.28 -0.43 12.09
N VAL A 155 12.36 -1.17 12.69
CA VAL A 155 11.00 -1.36 12.17
C VAL A 155 10.06 -0.40 12.87
N LEU A 156 9.43 0.51 12.11
CA LEU A 156 8.43 1.42 12.67
C LEU A 156 7.09 0.71 12.76
N ALA A 157 6.61 0.51 13.99
CA ALA A 157 5.38 -0.20 14.29
C ALA A 157 4.41 0.68 15.09
N GLY A 158 3.11 0.42 14.98
CA GLY A 158 2.12 1.15 15.78
C GLY A 158 2.27 0.85 17.28
N ALA A 159 2.13 1.87 18.12
CA ALA A 159 2.21 1.74 19.58
C ALA A 159 1.17 0.77 20.19
N ASN A 160 0.12 0.43 19.45
CA ASN A 160 -0.84 -0.61 19.85
C ASN A 160 -0.21 -2.02 19.95
N LEU A 161 0.97 -2.23 19.37
CA LEU A 161 1.73 -3.48 19.44
C LEU A 161 2.75 -3.49 20.60
N ASP A 162 2.86 -2.41 21.38
CA ASP A 162 3.73 -2.34 22.57
C ASP A 162 3.08 -3.02 23.78
N VAL A 163 2.94 -4.34 23.69
CA VAL A 163 2.25 -5.17 24.69
C VAL A 163 3.23 -6.14 25.37
N PHE A 164 3.21 -6.14 26.70
CA PHE A 164 4.05 -7.03 27.52
C PHE A 164 3.57 -8.49 27.43
N PRO A 165 4.46 -9.50 27.38
CA PRO A 165 5.93 -9.43 27.43
C PRO A 165 6.65 -9.34 26.07
N PHE A 166 5.91 -9.47 24.95
CA PHE A 166 6.48 -9.53 23.60
C PHE A 166 7.23 -8.25 23.20
N ASN A 167 6.84 -7.11 23.78
CA ASN A 167 7.47 -5.85 23.51
C ASN A 167 8.97 -5.80 23.83
N HIS A 168 9.45 -6.53 24.85
CA HIS A 168 10.86 -6.56 25.21
C HIS A 168 11.72 -7.24 24.15
N LEU A 169 11.22 -8.34 23.58
CA LEU A 169 11.88 -9.01 22.46
C LEU A 169 11.93 -8.08 21.25
N LEU A 170 10.77 -7.58 20.84
CA LEU A 170 10.62 -6.70 19.67
C LEU A 170 11.50 -5.46 19.74
N ARG A 171 11.54 -4.74 20.86
CA ARG A 171 12.39 -3.56 21.06
C ARG A 171 13.88 -3.88 20.94
N ARG A 172 14.30 -5.08 21.37
CA ARG A 172 15.69 -5.56 21.28
C ARG A 172 16.02 -6.22 19.94
N SER A 173 15.03 -6.33 19.05
CA SER A 173 15.15 -6.74 17.66
C SER A 173 15.00 -5.55 16.70
N GLY A 174 14.90 -4.32 17.22
CA GLY A 174 14.83 -3.09 16.43
C GLY A 174 13.44 -2.48 16.21
N PHE A 175 12.39 -2.96 16.86
CA PHE A 175 11.05 -2.37 16.72
C PHE A 175 10.94 -1.06 17.49
N VAL A 176 10.64 0.01 16.75
CA VAL A 176 10.41 1.36 17.25
C VAL A 176 8.90 1.61 17.22
N TYR A 177 8.30 1.76 18.40
CA TYR A 177 6.86 2.00 18.52
C TYR A 177 6.51 3.47 18.32
N VAL A 178 5.65 3.73 17.34
CA VAL A 178 5.22 5.07 16.93
C VAL A 178 3.73 5.26 17.20
N ARG A 179 3.36 6.42 17.75
CA ARG A 179 1.97 6.81 18.00
C ARG A 179 1.27 7.17 16.69
N ARG A 180 -0.01 6.79 16.54
CA ARG A 180 -0.80 7.04 15.31
C ARG A 180 -1.26 8.48 15.14
N SER A 181 -1.68 9.14 16.22
CA SER A 181 -2.06 10.56 16.22
C SER A 181 -1.03 11.37 17.00
N THR A 182 -0.36 12.29 16.32
CA THR A 182 0.77 13.08 16.86
C THR A 182 0.62 14.57 16.60
N ALA A 183 -0.49 15.01 15.99
CA ALA A 183 -0.74 16.40 15.63
C ALA A 183 -0.61 17.32 16.86
N ASP A 184 -1.26 16.93 17.96
CA ASP A 184 -1.30 17.69 19.22
C ASP A 184 -0.12 17.38 20.16
N LEU A 185 0.89 16.64 19.68
CA LEU A 185 2.06 16.25 20.46
C LEU A 185 3.36 16.84 19.85
N PRO A 186 3.58 18.17 19.94
CA PRO A 186 4.71 18.83 19.29
C PRO A 186 6.08 18.34 19.81
N VAL A 187 6.18 18.06 21.13
CA VAL A 187 7.42 17.54 21.73
C VAL A 187 7.73 16.12 21.26
N TYR A 188 6.69 15.28 21.10
CA TYR A 188 6.83 13.94 20.55
C TYR A 188 7.30 13.98 19.09
N ARG A 189 6.71 14.85 18.26
CA ARG A 189 7.11 15.02 16.85
C ARG A 189 8.57 15.46 16.73
N LEU A 190 9.01 16.39 17.58
CA LEU A 190 10.42 16.78 17.63
C LEU A 190 11.33 15.60 18.01
N ALA A 191 10.99 14.89 19.09
CA ALA A 191 11.78 13.74 19.55
C ALA A 191 11.87 12.64 18.47
N LEU A 192 10.75 12.30 17.82
CA LEU A 192 10.71 11.31 16.75
C LEU A 192 11.54 11.76 15.54
N ARG A 193 11.41 13.02 15.10
CA ARG A 193 12.20 13.58 14.00
C ARG A 193 13.70 13.47 14.28
N CYS A 194 14.14 13.90 15.46
CA CYS A 194 15.55 13.81 15.86
C CYS A 194 16.03 12.36 15.99
N TYR A 195 15.19 11.47 16.51
CA TYR A 195 15.51 10.04 16.64
C TYR A 195 15.72 9.37 15.28
N LEU A 196 14.82 9.58 14.32
CA LEU A 196 15.00 9.03 12.97
C LEU A 196 16.22 9.63 12.27
N ALA A 197 16.47 10.92 12.44
CA ALA A 197 17.67 11.55 11.90
C ALA A 197 18.95 10.91 12.46
N GLU A 198 19.00 10.64 13.77
CA GLU A 198 20.13 9.98 14.42
C GLU A 198 20.32 8.53 13.95
N LEU A 199 19.23 7.79 13.73
CA LEU A 199 19.31 6.44 13.15
C LEU A 199 19.95 6.49 11.76
N ILE A 200 19.54 7.42 10.90
CA ILE A 200 20.09 7.54 9.54
C ILE A 200 21.57 7.99 9.60
N ARG A 201 21.92 8.97 10.46
CA ARG A 201 23.33 9.39 10.69
C ARG A 201 24.20 8.24 11.18
N SER A 202 23.65 7.38 12.02
CA SER A 202 24.30 6.16 12.52
C SER A 202 24.34 5.04 11.48
N ARG A 203 24.01 5.31 10.22
CA ARG A 203 23.92 4.37 9.09
C ARG A 203 23.05 3.15 9.39
N ARG A 204 21.93 3.37 10.08
CA ARG A 204 20.94 2.33 10.37
C ARG A 204 19.89 2.25 9.28
N ASN A 205 19.49 1.03 8.94
CA ASN A 205 18.40 0.78 8.01
C ASN A 205 17.06 1.03 8.69
N LEU A 206 16.08 1.55 7.94
CA LEU A 206 14.71 1.76 8.41
C LEU A 206 13.75 0.88 7.61
N CYS A 207 12.68 0.40 8.24
CA CYS A 207 11.63 -0.39 7.58
C CYS A 207 10.25 0.03 8.10
N TRP A 208 9.32 0.34 7.21
CA TRP A 208 7.97 0.76 7.59
C TRP A 208 6.96 0.56 6.46
N SER A 209 5.68 0.47 6.83
CA SER A 209 4.59 0.50 5.85
C SER A 209 4.45 1.91 5.29
N ILE A 210 4.63 2.09 3.99
CA ILE A 210 4.46 3.41 3.35
C ILE A 210 3.02 3.91 3.48
N GLU A 211 2.05 2.99 3.53
CA GLU A 211 0.61 3.24 3.62
C GLU A 211 0.14 3.58 5.04
N GLY A 212 0.94 3.29 6.07
CA GLY A 212 0.59 3.45 7.48
C GLY A 212 -0.44 2.42 8.02
N GLY A 213 -1.01 1.57 7.16
CA GLY A 213 -1.93 0.51 7.56
C GLY A 213 -2.30 -0.42 6.42
N ARG A 214 -2.81 -1.62 6.76
CA ARG A 214 -3.15 -2.68 5.81
C ARG A 214 -4.17 -2.21 4.75
N THR A 215 -4.04 -2.68 3.52
CA THR A 215 -5.09 -2.52 2.51
C THR A 215 -6.28 -3.42 2.80
N ARG A 216 -7.49 -2.95 2.48
CA ARG A 216 -8.73 -3.76 2.51
C ARG A 216 -9.18 -4.18 1.12
N THR A 217 -8.56 -3.63 0.08
CA THR A 217 -8.93 -3.87 -1.33
C THR A 217 -7.88 -4.64 -2.09
N GLY A 218 -6.70 -4.90 -1.50
CA GLY A 218 -5.55 -5.53 -2.18
C GLY A 218 -4.65 -4.54 -2.92
N LYS A 219 -5.18 -3.34 -3.24
CA LYS A 219 -4.45 -2.22 -3.83
C LYS A 219 -3.53 -1.52 -2.83
N LEU A 220 -2.45 -0.95 -3.33
CA LEU A 220 -1.60 -0.03 -2.57
C LEU A 220 -2.39 1.23 -2.20
N ARG A 221 -2.43 1.60 -0.92
CA ARG A 221 -3.08 2.82 -0.42
C ARG A 221 -2.21 4.06 -0.60
N PRO A 222 -2.80 5.26 -0.57
CA PRO A 222 -2.05 6.52 -0.53
C PRO A 222 -0.96 6.52 0.56
N PRO A 223 0.26 6.98 0.24
CA PRO A 223 1.36 6.99 1.18
C PRO A 223 1.15 7.98 2.32
N THR A 224 1.70 7.65 3.49
CA THR A 224 1.86 8.56 4.61
C THR A 224 3.27 9.17 4.58
N TYR A 225 3.35 10.49 4.72
CA TYR A 225 4.60 11.20 4.45
C TYR A 225 5.53 11.37 5.66
N GLY A 226 5.06 11.11 6.89
CA GLY A 226 5.76 11.52 8.11
C GLY A 226 7.19 10.99 8.23
N VAL A 227 7.39 9.68 8.07
CA VAL A 227 8.71 9.04 8.14
C VAL A 227 9.63 9.57 7.05
N LEU A 228 9.11 9.67 5.82
CA LEU A 228 9.87 10.13 4.68
C LEU A 228 10.27 11.62 4.83
N ARG A 229 9.37 12.45 5.36
CA ARG A 229 9.66 13.85 5.69
C ARG A 229 10.83 13.93 6.65
N TYR A 230 10.83 13.16 7.73
CA TYR A 230 11.93 13.17 8.70
C TYR A 230 13.24 12.63 8.12
N ALA A 231 13.19 11.67 7.20
CA ALA A 231 14.37 11.23 6.47
C ALA A 231 14.94 12.33 5.55
N VAL A 232 14.07 13.02 4.80
CA VAL A 232 14.47 14.15 3.95
C VAL A 232 15.05 15.29 4.77
N ASP A 233 14.39 15.69 5.86
CA ASP A 233 14.88 16.72 6.79
C ASP A 233 16.28 16.37 7.33
N ALA A 234 16.53 15.10 7.65
CA ALA A 234 17.84 14.64 8.12
C ALA A 234 18.95 14.79 7.06
N LEU A 235 18.64 14.47 5.79
CA LEU A 235 19.58 14.64 4.68
C LEU A 235 19.84 16.11 4.35
N GLU A 236 18.85 16.98 4.54
CA GLU A 236 19.02 18.43 4.32
C GLU A 236 19.91 19.07 5.39
N GLN A 237 19.81 18.61 6.64
CA GLN A 237 20.63 19.11 7.73
C GLN A 237 22.10 18.65 7.66
N ASP A 238 22.37 17.51 7.00
CA ASP A 238 23.71 16.93 6.93
C ASP A 238 24.07 16.62 5.46
N PRO A 239 24.89 17.46 4.80
CA PRO A 239 25.32 17.27 3.41
C PRO A 239 26.09 15.97 3.14
N GLY A 240 26.72 15.38 4.16
CA GLY A 240 27.46 14.13 4.06
C GLY A 240 26.56 12.90 4.08
N LEU A 241 25.33 13.03 4.59
CA LEU A 241 24.40 11.93 4.75
C LEU A 241 23.95 11.36 3.39
N ARG A 242 23.90 10.04 3.30
CA ARG A 242 23.45 9.29 2.11
C ARG A 242 22.47 8.19 2.54
N ALA A 243 21.34 8.12 1.86
CA ALA A 243 20.32 7.10 2.08
C ALA A 243 19.68 6.71 0.74
N LEU A 244 19.27 5.44 0.65
CA LEU A 244 18.54 4.89 -0.49
C LEU A 244 17.14 4.51 -0.05
N ILE A 245 16.13 4.91 -0.83
CA ILE A 245 14.80 4.33 -0.69
C ILE A 245 14.76 3.08 -1.55
N VAL A 246 14.48 1.94 -0.93
CA VAL A 246 14.32 0.65 -1.58
C VAL A 246 12.84 0.27 -1.53
N PRO A 247 12.07 0.49 -2.60
CA PRO A 247 10.66 0.10 -2.66
C PRO A 247 10.52 -1.41 -2.41
N VAL A 248 9.65 -1.83 -1.49
CA VAL A 248 9.46 -3.26 -1.18
C VAL A 248 8.02 -3.69 -1.48
N SER A 249 7.87 -4.70 -2.33
CA SER A 249 6.58 -5.37 -2.53
C SER A 249 6.57 -6.71 -1.82
N ILE A 250 5.51 -6.96 -1.04
CA ILE A 250 5.21 -8.27 -0.49
C ILE A 250 3.80 -8.70 -0.88
N VAL A 251 3.68 -9.82 -1.60
CA VAL A 251 2.40 -10.38 -2.09
C VAL A 251 2.26 -11.82 -1.62
N TYR A 252 1.05 -12.24 -1.32
CA TYR A 252 0.77 -13.61 -0.89
C TYR A 252 -0.20 -14.25 -1.88
N GLU A 253 -0.05 -15.56 -2.10
CA GLU A 253 -1.04 -16.31 -2.89
C GLU A 253 -2.38 -16.38 -2.16
N GLN A 254 -2.36 -16.57 -0.84
CA GLN A 254 -3.55 -16.54 0.02
C GLN A 254 -3.24 -15.95 1.40
N LEU A 255 -4.27 -15.38 2.03
CA LEU A 255 -4.20 -14.77 3.36
C LEU A 255 -5.46 -15.13 4.17
N HIS A 256 -5.27 -15.59 5.41
CA HIS A 256 -6.37 -15.92 6.32
C HIS A 256 -7.22 -14.69 6.71
N GLU A 257 -6.64 -13.49 6.67
CA GLU A 257 -7.28 -12.27 7.18
C GLU A 257 -8.15 -11.52 6.17
N VAL A 258 -8.20 -11.96 4.90
CA VAL A 258 -8.89 -11.22 3.84
C VAL A 258 -10.39 -11.11 4.12
N GLY A 259 -11.03 -12.17 4.62
CA GLY A 259 -12.46 -12.12 4.97
C GLY A 259 -12.79 -10.97 5.93
N LEU A 260 -12.04 -10.86 7.04
CA LEU A 260 -12.19 -9.77 8.01
C LEU A 260 -11.94 -8.40 7.38
N MET A 261 -10.94 -8.26 6.51
CA MET A 261 -10.66 -6.99 5.81
C MET A 261 -11.80 -6.59 4.88
N THR A 262 -12.41 -7.56 4.20
CA THR A 262 -13.54 -7.30 3.30
C THR A 262 -14.81 -6.94 4.05
N ASP A 263 -15.02 -7.50 5.25
CA ASP A 263 -16.14 -7.11 6.11
C ASP A 263 -15.97 -5.71 6.69
N GLU A 264 -14.73 -5.32 7.04
CA GLU A 264 -14.40 -3.93 7.39
C GLU A 264 -14.70 -2.97 6.22
N ALA A 265 -14.42 -3.37 4.98
CA ALA A 265 -14.69 -2.56 3.79
C ALA A 265 -16.19 -2.32 3.55
N ARG A 266 -17.05 -3.26 3.99
CA ARG A 266 -18.52 -3.14 3.99
C ARG A 266 -19.08 -2.27 5.13
N GLY A 267 -18.21 -1.73 6.00
CA GLY A 267 -18.60 -0.86 7.11
C GLY A 267 -18.55 -1.53 8.49
N SER A 268 -18.07 -2.77 8.60
CA SER A 268 -17.86 -3.38 9.92
C SER A 268 -16.78 -2.63 10.70
N ARG A 269 -16.98 -2.46 12.01
CA ARG A 269 -16.00 -1.78 12.86
C ARG A 269 -14.73 -2.62 12.98
N LYS A 270 -13.57 -1.97 12.83
CA LYS A 270 -12.27 -2.60 13.07
C LYS A 270 -12.18 -3.07 14.53
N GLN A 271 -11.93 -4.36 14.74
CA GLN A 271 -11.71 -4.91 16.07
C GLN A 271 -10.32 -4.51 16.60
N PRO A 272 -10.19 -4.15 17.89
CA PRO A 272 -8.89 -3.93 18.52
C PRO A 272 -8.03 -5.18 18.42
N GLU A 273 -6.80 -5.01 17.93
CA GLU A 273 -5.83 -6.09 17.78
C GLU A 273 -5.12 -6.26 19.14
N ASP A 274 -5.32 -7.38 19.82
CA ASP A 274 -4.67 -7.70 21.11
C ASP A 274 -3.72 -8.91 21.02
N LEU A 275 -3.07 -9.24 22.14
CA LEU A 275 -2.16 -10.39 22.23
C LEU A 275 -2.86 -11.73 21.97
N ARG A 276 -4.12 -11.88 22.38
CA ARG A 276 -4.89 -13.11 22.19
C ARG A 276 -5.20 -13.31 20.71
N TRP A 277 -5.53 -12.22 20.02
CA TRP A 277 -5.73 -12.18 18.59
C TRP A 277 -4.44 -12.57 17.85
N LEU A 278 -3.28 -11.98 18.20
CA LEU A 278 -1.99 -12.33 17.56
C LEU A 278 -1.60 -13.80 17.80
N TRP A 279 -1.85 -14.33 19.00
CA TRP A 279 -1.60 -15.74 19.30
C TRP A 279 -2.53 -16.67 18.52
N SER A 280 -3.82 -16.34 18.44
CA SER A 280 -4.81 -17.09 17.67
C SER A 280 -4.47 -17.06 16.18
N PHE A 281 -4.11 -15.89 15.66
CA PHE A 281 -3.58 -15.71 14.30
C PHE A 281 -2.36 -16.62 14.06
N GLY A 282 -1.37 -16.58 14.95
CA GLY A 282 -0.18 -17.43 14.87
C GLY A 282 -0.50 -18.94 14.91
N ARG A 283 -1.55 -19.38 15.61
CA ARG A 283 -2.02 -20.78 15.59
C ARG A 283 -2.74 -21.13 14.30
N ALA A 284 -3.48 -20.21 13.69
CA ALA A 284 -4.15 -20.41 12.41
C ALA A 284 -3.16 -20.63 11.25
N GLN A 285 -1.90 -20.20 11.39
CA GLN A 285 -0.82 -20.44 10.42
C GLN A 285 -0.33 -21.92 10.38
N ARG A 286 -1.16 -22.90 10.74
CA ARG A 286 -0.81 -24.35 10.70
C ARG A 286 -1.02 -24.96 9.32
N GLU A 287 -1.95 -24.42 8.55
CA GLU A 287 -2.22 -24.84 7.17
C GLU A 287 -1.28 -24.10 6.22
N ARG A 288 -0.86 -24.77 5.13
CA ARG A 288 -0.02 -24.12 4.09
C ARG A 288 -0.92 -23.23 3.23
N PHE A 289 -0.71 -21.91 3.28
CA PHE A 289 -1.44 -20.88 2.52
C PHE A 289 -0.67 -20.42 1.26
N GLY A 290 0.13 -21.32 0.69
CA GLY A 290 0.89 -21.09 -0.53
C GLY A 290 2.19 -20.32 -0.32
N ARG A 291 2.53 -19.43 -1.25
CA ARG A 291 3.79 -18.67 -1.28
C ARG A 291 3.58 -17.21 -0.93
N ALA A 292 4.63 -16.60 -0.38
CA ALA A 292 4.76 -15.16 -0.23
C ALA A 292 5.93 -14.70 -1.10
N PHE A 293 5.71 -13.72 -1.97
CA PHE A 293 6.71 -13.16 -2.87
C PHE A 293 7.19 -11.83 -2.33
N LEU A 294 8.49 -11.72 -2.08
CA LEU A 294 9.15 -10.51 -1.61
C LEU A 294 10.09 -9.99 -2.70
N GLU A 295 9.73 -8.86 -3.29
CA GLU A 295 10.45 -8.23 -4.39
C GLU A 295 10.90 -6.81 -4.00
N PHE A 296 12.07 -6.42 -4.49
CA PHE A 296 12.65 -5.09 -4.26
C PHE A 296 12.66 -4.30 -5.57
N GLY A 297 12.08 -3.11 -5.54
CA GLY A 297 12.16 -2.16 -6.65
C GLY A 297 13.53 -1.50 -6.74
N GLU A 298 13.77 -0.79 -7.85
CA GLU A 298 15.03 -0.08 -8.07
C GLU A 298 15.30 0.93 -6.93
N PRO A 299 16.46 0.87 -6.27
CA PRO A 299 16.82 1.81 -5.22
C PRO A 299 16.87 3.25 -5.74
N ILE A 300 16.28 4.18 -4.99
CA ILE A 300 16.23 5.61 -5.30
C ILE A 300 17.28 6.32 -4.43
N PRO A 301 18.36 6.87 -5.02
CA PRO A 301 19.32 7.72 -4.30
C PRO A 301 18.62 8.99 -3.84
N LEU A 302 18.30 9.07 -2.54
CA LEU A 302 17.41 10.11 -2.03
C LEU A 302 17.99 11.52 -2.22
N ARG A 303 19.30 11.68 -2.04
CA ARG A 303 19.96 12.98 -2.21
C ARG A 303 19.96 13.43 -3.67
N ASP A 304 20.38 12.57 -4.58
CA ASP A 304 20.50 12.91 -6.00
C ASP A 304 19.11 13.22 -6.55
N ARG A 305 18.11 12.42 -6.15
CA ARG A 305 16.73 12.65 -6.54
C ARG A 305 16.17 13.96 -5.99
N LEU A 306 16.47 14.32 -4.74
CA LEU A 306 16.09 15.63 -4.18
C LEU A 306 16.73 16.80 -4.93
N ALA A 307 17.96 16.64 -5.41
CA ALA A 307 18.65 17.67 -6.21
C ALA A 307 17.99 17.83 -7.58
N GLU A 308 17.67 16.73 -8.27
CA GLU A 308 16.94 16.74 -9.55
C GLU A 308 15.57 17.42 -9.41
N LEU A 309 14.79 17.02 -8.40
CA LEU A 309 13.43 17.55 -8.20
C LEU A 309 13.43 19.06 -7.92
N ARG A 310 14.47 19.57 -7.26
CA ARG A 310 14.66 21.01 -7.01
C ARG A 310 15.12 21.78 -8.25
N ALA A 311 15.91 21.14 -9.11
CA ALA A 311 16.26 21.74 -10.39
C ALA A 311 15.02 21.90 -11.27
N ASP A 312 14.10 20.93 -11.23
CA ASP A 312 12.82 20.98 -11.92
C ASP A 312 11.84 22.00 -11.31
N ASP A 313 11.78 22.09 -9.97
CA ASP A 313 10.89 22.98 -9.23
C ASP A 313 11.64 23.66 -8.07
N PRO A 314 12.19 24.86 -8.30
CA PRO A 314 12.95 25.60 -7.28
C PRO A 314 12.16 25.96 -6.02
N SER A 315 10.81 25.95 -6.07
CA SER A 315 9.98 26.20 -4.89
C SER A 315 10.12 25.11 -3.82
N GLY A 316 10.54 23.90 -4.23
CA GLY A 316 10.60 22.73 -3.37
C GLY A 316 9.22 22.27 -2.87
N ALA A 317 8.13 22.74 -3.49
CA ALA A 317 6.79 22.32 -3.14
C ALA A 317 6.64 20.81 -3.39
N HIS A 318 6.01 20.13 -2.44
CA HIS A 318 5.64 18.72 -2.56
C HIS A 318 6.78 17.72 -2.86
N LEU A 319 8.05 18.06 -2.54
CA LEU A 319 9.20 17.18 -2.80
C LEU A 319 9.03 15.79 -2.17
N VAL A 320 8.59 15.74 -0.90
CA VAL A 320 8.38 14.49 -0.16
C VAL A 320 7.26 13.68 -0.78
N GLU A 321 6.18 14.34 -1.20
CA GLU A 321 5.04 13.72 -1.85
C GLU A 321 5.44 13.12 -3.20
N ARG A 322 6.25 13.83 -4.01
CA ARG A 322 6.79 13.31 -5.27
C ARG A 322 7.66 12.06 -5.05
N ILE A 323 8.52 12.08 -4.03
CA ILE A 323 9.36 10.91 -3.68
C ILE A 323 8.51 9.74 -3.18
N ALA A 324 7.50 10.00 -2.34
CA ALA A 324 6.59 8.97 -1.84
C ALA A 324 5.80 8.33 -2.99
N VAL A 325 5.28 9.13 -3.91
CA VAL A 325 4.58 8.63 -5.11
C VAL A 325 5.54 7.81 -5.99
N GLN A 326 6.78 8.25 -6.17
CA GLN A 326 7.79 7.48 -6.90
C GLN A 326 8.12 6.15 -6.21
N ALA A 327 8.22 6.12 -4.87
CA ALA A 327 8.39 4.88 -4.11
C ALA A 327 7.19 3.95 -4.28
N CYS A 328 5.95 4.46 -4.18
CA CYS A 328 4.73 3.69 -4.46
C CYS A 328 4.71 3.12 -5.88
N HIS A 329 5.14 3.90 -6.88
CA HIS A 329 5.26 3.44 -8.25
C HIS A 329 6.32 2.32 -8.37
N GLY A 330 7.45 2.45 -7.68
CA GLY A 330 8.48 1.41 -7.57
C GLY A 330 7.94 0.12 -6.94
N ILE A 331 7.15 0.22 -5.87
CA ILE A 331 6.47 -0.93 -5.24
C ILE A 331 5.54 -1.61 -6.25
N ASN A 332 4.69 -0.85 -6.95
CA ASN A 332 3.79 -1.42 -7.95
C ASN A 332 4.56 -2.11 -9.08
N ARG A 333 5.63 -1.50 -9.61
CA ARG A 333 6.46 -2.11 -10.64
C ARG A 333 7.14 -3.40 -10.20
N ALA A 334 7.59 -3.46 -8.94
CA ALA A 334 8.19 -4.67 -8.37
C ALA A 334 7.15 -5.73 -7.99
N THR A 335 5.86 -5.38 -7.87
CA THR A 335 4.81 -6.31 -7.47
C THR A 335 4.54 -7.32 -8.60
N PRO A 336 4.81 -8.62 -8.39
CA PRO A 336 4.58 -9.63 -9.41
C PRO A 336 3.10 -10.01 -9.49
N VAL A 337 2.65 -10.43 -10.67
CA VAL A 337 1.30 -10.96 -10.87
C VAL A 337 1.27 -12.41 -10.40
N THR A 338 0.39 -12.73 -9.45
CA THR A 338 0.23 -14.11 -8.94
C THR A 338 -0.74 -14.91 -9.78
N THR A 339 -0.59 -16.24 -9.80
CA THR A 339 -1.56 -17.15 -10.41
C THR A 339 -2.95 -16.98 -9.78
N THR A 340 -3.01 -16.82 -8.45
CA THR A 340 -4.26 -16.53 -7.72
C THR A 340 -4.96 -15.28 -8.25
N ALA A 341 -4.24 -14.17 -8.45
CA ALA A 341 -4.83 -12.94 -8.95
C ALA A 341 -5.43 -13.12 -10.35
N VAL A 342 -4.76 -13.88 -11.21
CA VAL A 342 -5.19 -14.17 -12.59
C VAL A 342 -6.40 -15.11 -12.64
N VAL A 343 -6.42 -16.15 -11.80
CA VAL A 343 -7.59 -17.04 -11.66
C VAL A 343 -8.80 -16.28 -11.10
N CYS A 344 -8.61 -15.47 -10.06
CA CYS A 344 -9.68 -14.62 -9.53
C CYS A 344 -10.18 -13.62 -10.58
N LEU A 345 -9.30 -13.05 -11.40
CA LEU A 345 -9.69 -12.17 -12.50
C LEU A 345 -10.55 -12.90 -13.54
N ALA A 346 -10.18 -14.12 -13.94
CA ALA A 346 -10.94 -14.92 -14.90
C ALA A 346 -12.33 -15.32 -14.37
N LEU A 347 -12.42 -15.71 -13.09
CA LEU A 347 -13.68 -16.12 -12.48
C LEU A 347 -14.59 -14.92 -12.16
N LEU A 348 -14.03 -13.76 -11.76
CA LEU A 348 -14.81 -12.52 -11.60
C LEU A 348 -15.31 -11.99 -12.94
N ALA A 349 -14.62 -12.32 -14.04
CA ALA A 349 -15.06 -11.99 -15.39
C ALA A 349 -16.23 -12.83 -15.88
N ALA A 350 -16.59 -13.90 -15.16
CA ALA A 350 -17.66 -14.82 -15.52
C ALA A 350 -18.75 -14.78 -14.44
N ASP A 351 -19.99 -14.47 -14.80
CA ASP A 351 -21.14 -14.58 -13.88
C ASP A 351 -21.68 -16.03 -13.79
N ARG A 352 -20.78 -17.01 -13.99
CA ARG A 352 -21.10 -18.46 -14.00
C ARG A 352 -19.92 -19.29 -13.55
N ALA A 353 -20.16 -20.58 -13.32
CA ALA A 353 -19.07 -21.53 -13.12
C ALA A 353 -18.32 -21.79 -14.44
N LEU A 354 -17.00 -21.96 -14.33
CA LEU A 354 -16.11 -22.26 -15.44
C LEU A 354 -15.42 -23.61 -15.23
N THR A 355 -15.25 -24.36 -16.31
CA THR A 355 -14.33 -25.51 -16.37
C THR A 355 -12.87 -25.03 -16.39
N LEU A 356 -11.93 -25.95 -16.16
CA LEU A 356 -10.49 -25.65 -16.23
C LEU A 356 -10.08 -25.14 -17.62
N ASP A 357 -10.65 -25.71 -18.69
CA ASP A 357 -10.37 -25.29 -20.07
C ASP A 357 -10.88 -23.87 -20.35
N GLU A 358 -12.06 -23.50 -19.84
CA GLU A 358 -12.59 -22.15 -19.96
C GLU A 358 -11.78 -21.12 -19.15
N VAL A 359 -11.30 -21.50 -17.95
CA VAL A 359 -10.38 -20.66 -17.17
C VAL A 359 -9.09 -20.44 -17.96
N LEU A 360 -8.48 -21.50 -18.50
CA LEU A 360 -7.27 -21.41 -19.32
C LEU A 360 -7.48 -20.53 -20.57
N ALA A 361 -8.61 -20.69 -21.26
CA ALA A 361 -8.96 -19.86 -22.42
C ALA A 361 -9.07 -18.37 -22.05
N THR A 362 -9.59 -18.06 -20.86
CA THR A 362 -9.69 -16.69 -20.35
C THR A 362 -8.32 -16.14 -19.90
N VAL A 363 -7.47 -16.98 -19.32
CA VAL A 363 -6.15 -16.60 -18.80
C VAL A 363 -5.08 -16.45 -19.90
N ALA A 364 -5.13 -17.26 -20.95
CA ALA A 364 -4.09 -17.29 -21.97
C ALA A 364 -3.83 -15.93 -22.67
N PRO A 365 -4.85 -15.13 -23.05
CA PRO A 365 -4.64 -13.78 -23.57
C PRO A 365 -3.94 -12.86 -22.57
N LEU A 366 -4.31 -12.94 -21.28
CA LEU A 366 -3.68 -12.17 -20.22
C LEU A 366 -2.21 -12.58 -20.05
N ALA A 367 -1.90 -13.86 -20.07
CA ALA A 367 -0.53 -14.35 -20.00
C ALA A 367 0.33 -13.80 -21.16
N ARG A 368 -0.20 -13.79 -22.40
CA ARG A 368 0.49 -13.18 -23.55
C ARG A 368 0.73 -11.69 -23.37
N TYR A 369 -0.28 -10.96 -22.88
CA TYR A 369 -0.14 -9.52 -22.58
C TYR A 369 0.96 -9.25 -21.54
N LEU A 370 0.98 -10.00 -20.43
CA LEU A 370 1.99 -9.84 -19.38
C LEU A 370 3.40 -10.09 -19.91
N THR A 371 3.58 -11.13 -20.73
CA THR A 371 4.86 -11.44 -21.38
C THR A 371 5.28 -10.33 -22.34
N ALA A 372 4.37 -9.85 -23.20
CA ALA A 372 4.65 -8.77 -24.15
C ALA A 372 5.07 -7.46 -23.46
N ARG A 373 4.53 -7.19 -22.26
CA ARG A 373 4.90 -6.03 -21.43
C ARG A 373 6.08 -6.28 -20.50
N GLY A 374 6.69 -7.46 -20.53
CA GLY A 374 7.80 -7.82 -19.64
C GLY A 374 7.43 -7.74 -18.15
N ARG A 375 6.17 -8.04 -17.81
CA ARG A 375 5.66 -7.93 -16.44
C ARG A 375 5.97 -9.20 -15.66
N PRO A 376 6.54 -9.11 -14.44
CA PRO A 376 6.94 -10.29 -13.69
C PRO A 376 5.72 -11.11 -13.24
N VAL A 377 5.76 -12.42 -13.50
CA VAL A 377 4.84 -13.39 -12.92
C VAL A 377 5.50 -14.03 -11.71
N ALA A 378 4.73 -14.14 -10.63
CA ALA A 378 5.23 -14.56 -9.33
C ALA A 378 5.82 -15.98 -9.40
N GLY A 379 7.07 -16.13 -8.92
CA GLY A 379 7.79 -17.40 -8.94
C GLY A 379 8.06 -17.95 -10.35
N ALA A 380 8.08 -17.09 -11.38
CA ALA A 380 8.22 -17.47 -12.78
C ALA A 380 7.20 -18.55 -13.23
N ALA A 381 6.00 -18.53 -12.64
CA ALA A 381 4.95 -19.48 -12.96
C ALA A 381 4.51 -19.34 -14.43
N ASN A 382 4.27 -20.47 -15.09
CA ASN A 382 3.68 -20.47 -16.42
C ASN A 382 2.15 -20.39 -16.30
N LEU A 383 1.58 -19.22 -16.64
CA LEU A 383 0.13 -19.00 -16.57
C LEU A 383 -0.67 -19.77 -17.64
N THR A 384 -0.01 -20.36 -18.64
CA THR A 384 -0.67 -21.23 -19.64
C THR A 384 -0.57 -22.71 -19.29
N ASP A 385 0.16 -23.07 -18.23
CA ASP A 385 0.26 -24.45 -17.77
C ASP A 385 -1.01 -24.89 -17.02
N ARG A 386 -1.59 -26.01 -17.46
CA ARG A 386 -2.82 -26.58 -16.90
C ARG A 386 -2.65 -26.95 -15.43
N ALA A 387 -1.50 -27.51 -15.04
CA ALA A 387 -1.28 -27.94 -13.66
C ALA A 387 -1.19 -26.75 -12.71
N THR A 388 -0.53 -25.67 -13.14
CA THR A 388 -0.41 -24.41 -12.41
C THR A 388 -1.78 -23.77 -12.14
N ILE A 389 -2.64 -23.67 -13.16
CA ILE A 389 -3.99 -23.10 -13.01
C ILE A 389 -4.89 -23.99 -12.16
N ARG A 390 -4.87 -25.31 -12.39
CA ARG A 390 -5.65 -26.27 -11.60
C ARG A 390 -5.29 -26.19 -10.11
N ARG A 391 -4.00 -26.16 -9.79
CA ARG A 391 -3.55 -26.04 -8.40
C ARG A 391 -4.09 -24.77 -7.73
N ALA A 392 -4.05 -23.63 -8.42
CA ALA A 392 -4.59 -22.38 -7.87
C ALA A 392 -6.11 -22.46 -7.65
N LEU A 393 -6.86 -23.11 -8.55
CA LEU A 393 -8.30 -23.36 -8.38
C LEU A 393 -8.57 -24.25 -7.16
N ASP A 394 -7.82 -25.35 -7.00
CA ASP A 394 -7.96 -26.29 -5.89
C ASP A 394 -7.59 -25.64 -4.54
N ASP A 395 -6.52 -24.86 -4.51
CA ASP A 395 -6.09 -24.10 -3.32
C ASP A 395 -7.17 -23.07 -2.93
N LEU A 396 -7.77 -22.37 -3.89
CA LEU A 396 -8.83 -21.40 -3.64
C LEU A 396 -10.17 -22.05 -3.26
N ALA A 397 -10.47 -23.25 -3.77
CA ALA A 397 -11.63 -24.03 -3.36
C ALA A 397 -11.45 -24.55 -1.92
N SER A 398 -10.26 -25.04 -1.59
CA SER A 398 -9.93 -25.55 -0.24
C SER A 398 -10.00 -24.46 0.83
N SER A 399 -9.67 -23.22 0.48
CA SER A 399 -9.81 -22.06 1.37
C SER A 399 -11.22 -21.46 1.42
N GLY A 400 -12.16 -22.02 0.64
CA GLY A 400 -13.56 -21.57 0.58
C GLY A 400 -13.79 -20.29 -0.23
N VAL A 401 -12.76 -19.73 -0.89
CA VAL A 401 -12.91 -18.58 -1.79
C VAL A 401 -13.70 -18.98 -3.04
N LEU A 402 -13.48 -20.20 -3.53
CA LEU A 402 -14.22 -20.80 -4.63
C LEU A 402 -15.12 -21.93 -4.14
N ALA A 403 -16.23 -22.14 -4.84
CA ALA A 403 -17.00 -23.37 -4.78
C ALA A 403 -16.63 -24.24 -5.98
N CYS A 404 -16.40 -25.53 -5.73
CA CYS A 404 -16.13 -26.54 -6.74
C CYS A 404 -17.32 -27.52 -6.83
N PHE A 405 -17.67 -27.92 -8.05
CA PHE A 405 -18.58 -29.03 -8.31
C PHE A 405 -17.92 -30.01 -9.29
N ASP A 406 -17.75 -31.25 -8.85
CA ASP A 406 -17.03 -32.33 -9.57
C ASP A 406 -17.91 -33.55 -9.87
N GLY A 407 -19.21 -33.50 -9.54
CA GLY A 407 -20.16 -34.60 -9.76
C GLY A 407 -20.76 -34.66 -11.18
N GLY A 408 -20.33 -33.80 -12.10
CA GLY A 408 -20.80 -33.73 -13.48
C GLY A 408 -19.88 -34.41 -14.49
N THR A 409 -20.07 -34.12 -15.79
CA THR A 409 -19.13 -34.55 -16.86
C THR A 409 -17.77 -33.86 -16.74
N ASP A 410 -17.77 -32.61 -16.27
CA ASP A 410 -16.60 -31.78 -16.09
C ASP A 410 -16.62 -31.15 -14.69
N THR A 411 -15.44 -30.97 -14.10
CA THR A 411 -15.28 -30.18 -12.89
C THR A 411 -15.42 -28.70 -13.20
N VAL A 412 -16.24 -27.99 -12.42
CA VAL A 412 -16.46 -26.55 -12.57
C VAL A 412 -16.20 -25.80 -11.27
N TRP A 413 -15.67 -24.58 -11.40
CA TRP A 413 -15.39 -23.68 -10.28
C TRP A 413 -16.15 -22.38 -10.47
N ARG A 414 -16.61 -21.80 -9.36
CA ARG A 414 -17.19 -20.45 -9.31
C ARG A 414 -16.75 -19.73 -8.04
N ILE A 415 -16.87 -18.42 -8.01
CA ILE A 415 -16.70 -17.66 -6.76
C ILE A 415 -17.69 -18.16 -5.71
N GLY A 416 -17.20 -18.42 -4.50
CA GLY A 416 -18.03 -18.83 -3.38
C GLY A 416 -19.05 -17.75 -2.98
N PRO A 417 -20.24 -18.11 -2.47
CA PRO A 417 -21.21 -17.14 -1.99
C PRO A 417 -20.59 -16.18 -0.95
N GLY A 418 -20.74 -14.86 -1.17
CA GLY A 418 -20.17 -13.82 -0.29
C GLY A 418 -18.67 -13.55 -0.45
N GLN A 419 -17.96 -14.33 -1.28
CA GLN A 419 -16.50 -14.26 -1.45
C GLN A 419 -16.04 -13.33 -2.58
N HIS A 420 -16.95 -12.62 -3.26
CA HIS A 420 -16.60 -11.70 -4.36
C HIS A 420 -15.58 -10.63 -3.94
N LEU A 421 -15.71 -10.06 -2.75
CA LEU A 421 -14.73 -9.09 -2.24
C LEU A 421 -13.37 -9.72 -1.94
N VAL A 422 -13.34 -10.98 -1.51
CA VAL A 422 -12.09 -11.71 -1.22
C VAL A 422 -11.39 -12.06 -2.54
N ALA A 423 -12.13 -12.55 -3.54
CA ALA A 423 -11.60 -12.77 -4.88
C ALA A 423 -11.11 -11.45 -5.52
N ALA A 424 -11.87 -10.36 -5.35
CA ALA A 424 -11.49 -9.03 -5.81
C ALA A 424 -10.21 -8.52 -5.13
N PHE A 425 -10.03 -8.76 -3.83
CA PHE A 425 -8.80 -8.43 -3.11
C PHE A 425 -7.58 -9.07 -3.79
N TYR A 426 -7.65 -10.36 -4.13
CA TYR A 426 -6.56 -11.04 -4.83
C TYR A 426 -6.39 -10.52 -6.26
N ARG A 427 -7.47 -10.33 -7.02
CA ARG A 427 -7.41 -9.73 -8.37
C ARG A 427 -6.76 -8.34 -8.36
N ASN A 428 -7.04 -7.55 -7.33
CA ASN A 428 -6.51 -6.20 -7.12
C ASN A 428 -5.01 -6.16 -6.80
N THR A 429 -4.35 -7.31 -6.59
CA THR A 429 -2.87 -7.34 -6.58
C THR A 429 -2.28 -7.32 -7.99
N ALA A 430 -3.09 -7.42 -9.06
CA ALA A 430 -2.64 -7.38 -10.45
C ALA A 430 -3.19 -6.17 -11.23
N VAL A 431 -4.17 -5.42 -10.69
CA VAL A 431 -4.81 -4.30 -11.42
C VAL A 431 -3.85 -3.19 -11.79
N HIS A 432 -2.79 -2.97 -11.02
CA HIS A 432 -1.78 -1.95 -11.33
C HIS A 432 -1.00 -2.25 -12.61
N VAL A 433 -1.00 -3.51 -13.08
CA VAL A 433 -0.40 -3.92 -14.35
C VAL A 433 -1.37 -3.73 -15.52
N LEU A 434 -2.67 -3.74 -15.26
CA LEU A 434 -3.74 -3.74 -16.27
C LEU A 434 -4.44 -2.39 -16.41
N ILE A 435 -4.14 -1.43 -15.52
CA ILE A 435 -4.81 -0.13 -15.49
C ILE A 435 -4.56 0.66 -16.77
N ASP A 436 -3.33 0.66 -17.29
CA ASP A 436 -2.97 1.41 -18.49
C ASP A 436 -3.70 0.84 -19.72
N ARG A 437 -3.71 -0.49 -19.83
CA ARG A 437 -4.48 -1.21 -20.84
C ARG A 437 -5.98 -0.89 -20.77
N ALA A 438 -6.57 -0.94 -19.57
CA ALA A 438 -7.97 -0.65 -19.34
C ALA A 438 -8.36 0.80 -19.72
N ILE A 439 -7.49 1.77 -19.43
CA ILE A 439 -7.70 3.17 -19.81
C ILE A 439 -7.54 3.34 -21.33
N GLY A 440 -6.55 2.67 -21.94
CA GLY A 440 -6.36 2.64 -23.39
C GLY A 440 -7.60 2.10 -24.12
N GLU A 441 -8.19 1.02 -23.63
CA GLU A 441 -9.42 0.44 -24.19
C GLU A 441 -10.60 1.43 -24.15
N LEU A 442 -10.77 2.18 -23.05
CA LEU A 442 -11.81 3.23 -22.99
C LEU A 442 -11.49 4.42 -23.90
N GLY A 443 -10.21 4.77 -24.07
CA GLY A 443 -9.78 5.76 -25.05
C GLY A 443 -10.11 5.35 -26.48
N LEU A 444 -9.86 4.09 -26.83
CA LEU A 444 -10.24 3.52 -28.13
C LEU A 444 -11.76 3.45 -28.29
N ALA A 445 -12.51 3.11 -27.23
CA ALA A 445 -13.97 3.10 -27.27
C ALA A 445 -14.54 4.51 -27.51
N ALA A 446 -13.96 5.55 -26.91
CA ALA A 446 -14.34 6.93 -27.19
C ALA A 446 -14.02 7.35 -28.63
N ALA A 447 -12.85 6.93 -29.16
CA ALA A 447 -12.48 7.19 -30.55
C ALA A 447 -13.37 6.44 -31.56
N ALA A 448 -13.84 5.24 -31.21
CA ALA A 448 -14.72 4.42 -32.03
C ALA A 448 -16.14 5.00 -32.23
N GLU A 449 -16.58 5.86 -31.31
CA GLU A 449 -17.92 6.46 -31.27
C GLU A 449 -18.03 7.78 -32.06
N GLY A 450 -16.91 8.47 -32.26
CA GLY A 450 -16.88 9.76 -32.96
C GLY A 450 -16.45 9.67 -34.42
N ASP A 451 -16.70 10.73 -35.18
CA ASP A 451 -16.27 10.86 -36.59
C ASP A 451 -14.99 11.72 -36.75
N GLY A 452 -14.39 12.15 -35.63
CA GLY A 452 -13.20 12.99 -35.60
C GLY A 452 -11.87 12.22 -35.61
N PRO A 453 -10.73 12.92 -35.49
CA PRO A 453 -9.41 12.29 -35.39
C PRO A 453 -9.34 11.35 -34.18
N GLY A 454 -9.05 10.07 -34.42
CA GLY A 454 -9.07 9.02 -33.41
C GLY A 454 -8.01 9.23 -32.34
N LEU A 455 -6.80 9.63 -32.74
CA LEU A 455 -5.67 9.86 -31.82
C LEU A 455 -5.97 10.99 -30.84
N GLY A 456 -6.46 12.12 -31.37
CA GLY A 456 -6.82 13.28 -30.55
C GLY A 456 -7.94 12.95 -29.55
N THR A 457 -8.92 12.15 -29.97
CA THR A 457 -10.06 11.74 -29.13
C THR A 457 -9.62 10.77 -28.04
N ALA A 458 -8.88 9.72 -28.40
CA ALA A 458 -8.35 8.75 -27.43
C ALA A 458 -7.43 9.43 -26.41
N SER A 459 -6.54 10.33 -26.85
CA SER A 459 -5.61 11.04 -25.95
C SER A 459 -6.33 11.94 -24.95
N ARG A 460 -7.39 12.64 -25.36
CA ARG A 460 -8.21 13.45 -24.43
C ARG A 460 -8.92 12.55 -23.42
N GLU A 461 -9.49 11.44 -23.87
CA GLU A 461 -10.22 10.52 -23.01
C GLU A 461 -9.30 9.83 -22.00
N THR A 462 -8.11 9.36 -22.40
CA THR A 462 -7.17 8.72 -21.48
C THR A 462 -6.66 9.69 -20.41
N LEU A 463 -6.39 10.95 -20.76
CA LEU A 463 -6.04 11.99 -19.80
C LEU A 463 -7.20 12.34 -18.86
N ARG A 464 -8.44 12.41 -19.38
CA ARG A 464 -9.64 12.60 -18.56
C ARG A 464 -9.80 11.47 -17.55
N LEU A 465 -9.64 10.21 -17.98
CA LEU A 465 -9.74 9.02 -17.12
C LEU A 465 -8.63 8.98 -16.07
N ARG A 466 -7.40 9.34 -16.44
CA ARG A 466 -6.29 9.52 -15.49
C ARG A 466 -6.67 10.51 -14.38
N ASP A 467 -7.24 11.66 -14.75
CA ASP A 467 -7.63 12.69 -13.79
C ASP A 467 -8.87 12.30 -12.98
N LEU A 468 -9.78 11.51 -13.55
CA LEU A 468 -10.94 10.92 -12.87
C LEU A 468 -10.50 9.89 -11.81
N LEU A 469 -9.50 9.06 -12.12
CA LEU A 469 -9.11 7.91 -11.30
C LEU A 469 -7.89 8.19 -10.38
N LYS A 470 -7.41 9.43 -10.33
CA LYS A 470 -6.17 9.82 -9.63
C LYS A 470 -6.18 9.59 -8.11
N PHE A 471 -7.36 9.44 -7.50
CA PHE A 471 -7.50 9.12 -6.07
C PHE A 471 -7.53 7.62 -5.79
N ASP A 472 -7.69 6.79 -6.83
CA ASP A 472 -7.73 5.33 -6.74
C ASP A 472 -6.43 4.66 -7.18
N PHE A 473 -5.68 5.29 -8.09
CA PHE A 473 -4.46 4.75 -8.70
C PHE A 473 -3.34 5.77 -8.74
N PHE A 474 -2.10 5.27 -8.71
CA PHE A 474 -0.89 6.09 -8.83
C PHE A 474 -0.47 6.18 -10.29
N PHE A 475 -0.74 7.33 -10.89
CA PHE A 475 -0.29 7.61 -12.25
C PHE A 475 1.06 8.33 -12.24
N PRO A 476 1.93 8.05 -13.23
CA PRO A 476 3.14 8.83 -13.42
C PRO A 476 2.82 10.24 -13.94
N THR A 477 3.86 11.01 -14.26
CA THR A 477 3.71 12.33 -14.89
C THR A 477 2.96 12.21 -16.22
N ARG A 478 2.35 13.30 -16.69
CA ARG A 478 1.59 13.29 -17.95
C ARG A 478 2.42 12.81 -19.15
N ARG A 479 3.70 13.19 -19.22
CA ARG A 479 4.64 12.74 -20.26
C ARG A 479 4.83 11.22 -20.23
N VAL A 480 5.23 10.68 -19.08
CA VAL A 480 5.45 9.22 -18.94
C VAL A 480 4.14 8.46 -19.15
N PHE A 481 3.01 8.99 -18.68
CA PHE A 481 1.71 8.37 -18.93
C PHE A 481 1.37 8.30 -20.42
N ALA A 482 1.66 9.36 -21.20
CA ALA A 482 1.47 9.34 -22.65
C ALA A 482 2.38 8.32 -23.34
N GLU A 483 3.61 8.15 -22.87
CA GLU A 483 4.53 7.09 -23.34
C GLU A 483 3.99 5.70 -23.05
N GLU A 484 3.40 5.47 -21.87
CA GLU A 484 2.75 4.19 -21.54
C GLU A 484 1.50 3.96 -22.42
N MET A 485 0.69 4.98 -22.69
CA MET A 485 -0.46 4.87 -23.62
C MET A 485 -0.01 4.56 -25.06
N ALA A 486 1.08 5.18 -25.52
CA ALA A 486 1.69 4.88 -26.82
C ALA A 486 2.18 3.42 -26.88
N ALA A 487 2.80 2.93 -25.81
CA ALA A 487 3.23 1.54 -25.71
C ALA A 487 2.05 0.55 -25.73
N GLU A 488 0.93 0.89 -25.07
CA GLU A 488 -0.30 0.07 -25.13
C GLU A 488 -0.89 0.06 -26.55
N LEU A 489 -0.87 1.18 -27.26
CA LEU A 489 -1.33 1.26 -28.64
C LEU A 489 -0.42 0.46 -29.60
N ALA A 490 0.90 0.49 -29.38
CA ALA A 490 1.86 -0.27 -30.17
C ALA A 490 1.71 -1.80 -30.04
N LEU A 491 1.12 -2.28 -28.93
CA LEU A 491 0.74 -3.69 -28.78
C LEU A 491 -0.49 -4.08 -29.61
N VAL A 492 -1.34 -3.10 -29.91
CA VAL A 492 -2.57 -3.27 -30.68
C VAL A 492 -2.32 -3.09 -32.18
N ASP A 493 -1.43 -2.18 -32.54
CA ASP A 493 -0.96 -2.00 -33.91
C ASP A 493 0.55 -1.75 -33.93
N PRO A 494 1.38 -2.71 -34.37
CA PRO A 494 2.83 -2.54 -34.47
C PRO A 494 3.27 -1.37 -35.35
N SER A 495 2.43 -0.88 -36.27
CA SER A 495 2.75 0.31 -37.07
C SER A 495 2.92 1.58 -36.21
N GLN A 496 2.35 1.59 -35.01
CA GLN A 496 2.39 2.69 -34.04
C GLN A 496 3.69 2.68 -33.19
N ALA A 497 4.53 1.65 -33.33
CA ALA A 497 5.75 1.51 -32.52
C ALA A 497 6.84 2.55 -32.86
N ALA A 498 6.89 3.04 -34.10
CA ALA A 498 7.87 4.04 -34.55
C ALA A 498 7.43 5.49 -34.24
N GLY A 499 6.22 5.67 -33.73
CA GLY A 499 5.59 6.95 -33.47
C GLY A 499 4.07 6.79 -33.52
N VAL A 500 3.36 7.52 -32.66
CA VAL A 500 1.89 7.45 -32.65
C VAL A 500 1.34 8.28 -33.80
N HIS A 501 0.66 7.62 -34.73
CA HIS A 501 0.06 8.18 -35.92
C HIS A 501 -1.45 8.26 -35.81
N GLU A 502 -2.05 9.12 -36.64
CA GLU A 502 -3.50 9.28 -36.69
C GLU A 502 -4.22 8.00 -37.13
N PHE A 503 -5.43 7.77 -36.63
CA PHE A 503 -6.25 6.60 -36.97
C PHE A 503 -7.74 6.94 -37.00
N THR A 504 -8.54 6.09 -37.66
CA THR A 504 -9.98 6.30 -37.82
C THR A 504 -10.79 5.63 -36.73
N ALA A 505 -12.06 6.00 -36.60
CA ALA A 505 -13.00 5.30 -35.72
C ALA A 505 -13.18 3.82 -36.10
N ALA A 506 -13.05 3.48 -37.39
CA ALA A 506 -13.10 2.09 -37.86
C ALA A 506 -11.88 1.29 -37.38
N ASP A 507 -10.69 1.90 -37.36
CA ASP A 507 -9.49 1.29 -36.81
C ASP A 507 -9.66 0.99 -35.32
N ALA A 508 -10.15 1.97 -34.55
CA ALA A 508 -10.38 1.81 -33.12
C ALA A 508 -11.36 0.67 -32.80
N ARG A 509 -12.46 0.53 -33.56
CA ARG A 509 -13.41 -0.59 -33.42
C ARG A 509 -12.76 -1.94 -33.73
N ARG A 510 -12.09 -2.02 -34.89
CA ARG A 510 -11.38 -3.23 -35.33
C ARG A 510 -10.35 -3.67 -34.29
N TRP A 511 -9.61 -2.74 -33.72
CA TRP A 511 -8.61 -2.99 -32.70
C TRP A 511 -9.20 -3.56 -31.41
N LEU A 512 -10.31 -3.01 -30.92
CA LEU A 512 -11.02 -3.54 -29.76
C LEU A 512 -11.55 -4.96 -29.99
N GLU A 513 -11.99 -5.29 -31.21
CA GLU A 513 -12.52 -6.61 -31.55
C GLU A 513 -11.41 -7.66 -31.73
N GLN A 514 -10.25 -7.28 -32.27
CA GLN A 514 -9.20 -8.22 -32.67
C GLN A 514 -8.12 -8.49 -31.61
N HIS A 515 -8.02 -7.65 -30.58
CA HIS A 515 -6.90 -7.72 -29.63
C HIS A 515 -7.33 -8.00 -28.18
N PRO A 516 -7.92 -9.18 -27.86
CA PRO A 516 -8.14 -9.56 -26.46
C PRO A 516 -6.80 -9.79 -25.72
N PRO A 517 -6.78 -9.66 -24.38
CA PRO A 517 -7.93 -9.50 -23.50
C PRO A 517 -8.44 -8.05 -23.47
N LEU A 518 -9.76 -7.92 -23.31
CA LEU A 518 -10.42 -6.67 -22.95
C LEU A 518 -10.59 -6.64 -21.43
N VAL A 519 -9.83 -5.78 -20.75
CA VAL A 519 -9.72 -5.76 -19.29
C VAL A 519 -10.42 -4.59 -18.63
N ALA A 520 -10.87 -3.57 -19.37
CA ALA A 520 -11.56 -2.41 -18.78
C ALA A 520 -12.77 -2.78 -17.91
N PRO A 521 -13.66 -3.72 -18.29
CA PRO A 521 -14.75 -4.17 -17.44
C PRO A 521 -14.28 -4.89 -16.18
N LEU A 522 -13.12 -5.54 -16.24
CA LEU A 522 -12.56 -6.33 -15.14
C LEU A 522 -11.75 -5.47 -14.18
N VAL A 523 -11.21 -4.35 -14.65
CA VAL A 523 -10.34 -3.47 -13.87
C VAL A 523 -11.11 -2.27 -13.36
N LEU A 524 -11.80 -1.53 -14.24
CA LEU A 524 -12.32 -0.19 -13.94
C LEU A 524 -13.76 -0.17 -13.47
N ARG A 525 -14.58 -1.16 -13.87
CA ARG A 525 -16.02 -1.20 -13.55
C ARG A 525 -16.30 -1.01 -12.06
N PRO A 526 -15.64 -1.72 -11.11
CA PRO A 526 -15.99 -1.58 -9.70
C PRO A 526 -15.78 -0.17 -9.16
N PHE A 527 -14.73 0.51 -9.64
CA PHE A 527 -14.44 1.90 -9.27
C PHE A 527 -15.47 2.86 -9.87
N LEU A 528 -15.78 2.71 -11.16
CA LEU A 528 -16.72 3.59 -11.85
C LEU A 528 -18.16 3.41 -11.35
N GLU A 529 -18.56 2.20 -11.01
CA GLU A 529 -19.85 1.91 -10.37
C GLU A 529 -19.92 2.51 -8.96
N ALA A 530 -18.82 2.44 -8.18
CA ALA A 530 -18.76 3.10 -6.89
C ALA A 530 -18.87 4.64 -7.02
N TYR A 531 -18.23 5.21 -8.04
CA TYR A 531 -18.34 6.63 -8.35
C TYR A 531 -19.75 7.00 -8.80
N HIS A 532 -20.45 6.10 -9.50
CA HIS A 532 -21.84 6.31 -9.91
C HIS A 532 -22.76 6.40 -8.70
N VAL A 533 -22.62 5.50 -7.72
CA VAL A 533 -23.38 5.59 -6.46
C VAL A 533 -23.12 6.93 -5.76
N VAL A 534 -21.84 7.31 -5.59
CA VAL A 534 -21.49 8.59 -4.93
C VAL A 534 -22.02 9.81 -5.69
N ALA A 535 -21.85 9.86 -7.01
CA ALA A 535 -22.35 10.95 -7.83
C ALA A 535 -23.89 11.08 -7.76
N ASP A 536 -24.58 9.94 -7.78
CA ASP A 536 -26.04 9.89 -7.68
C ASP A 536 -26.53 10.36 -6.30
N ARG A 537 -25.84 9.96 -5.23
CA ARG A 537 -26.12 10.46 -3.87
C ARG A 537 -25.82 11.94 -3.70
N LEU A 538 -24.76 12.46 -4.31
CA LEU A 538 -24.47 13.90 -4.28
C LEU A 538 -25.58 14.71 -4.93
N VAL A 539 -26.12 14.25 -6.07
CA VAL A 539 -27.26 14.90 -6.74
C VAL A 539 -28.51 14.88 -5.85
N ALA A 540 -28.72 13.82 -5.08
CA ALA A 540 -29.85 13.69 -4.16
C ALA A 540 -29.69 14.44 -2.83
N THR A 541 -28.46 14.89 -2.50
CA THR A 541 -28.17 15.61 -1.25
C THR A 541 -28.56 17.08 -1.40
N ASP A 542 -29.28 17.62 -0.43
CA ASP A 542 -29.59 19.04 -0.38
C ASP A 542 -28.30 19.87 -0.31
N ALA A 543 -28.20 20.92 -1.13
CA ALA A 543 -27.04 21.80 -1.14
C ALA A 543 -27.03 22.77 0.05
N ASP A 544 -28.19 23.00 0.67
CA ASP A 544 -28.37 23.98 1.75
C ASP A 544 -28.11 23.39 3.14
N GLU A 545 -28.00 22.06 3.26
CA GLU A 545 -27.70 21.38 4.53
C GLU A 545 -26.18 21.18 4.75
N PRO A 546 -25.73 21.22 6.02
CA PRO A 546 -24.33 20.92 6.34
C PRO A 546 -23.97 19.48 5.97
N PHE A 547 -22.89 19.31 5.21
CA PHE A 547 -22.46 17.99 4.73
C PHE A 547 -21.85 17.13 5.85
N ASP A 548 -22.57 16.09 6.27
CA ASP A 548 -22.04 15.03 7.14
C ASP A 548 -21.49 13.87 6.31
N GLU A 549 -20.16 13.73 6.27
CA GLU A 549 -19.48 12.65 5.54
C GLU A 549 -19.87 11.25 6.03
N ALA A 550 -20.02 11.06 7.35
CA ALA A 550 -20.30 9.74 7.90
C ALA A 550 -21.72 9.30 7.52
N HIS A 551 -22.69 10.21 7.63
CA HIS A 551 -24.06 9.95 7.21
C HIS A 551 -24.16 9.72 5.69
N PHE A 552 -23.49 10.55 4.90
CA PHE A 552 -23.48 10.42 3.44
C PHE A 552 -22.91 9.08 2.96
N LEU A 553 -21.79 8.64 3.56
CA LEU A 553 -21.18 7.35 3.21
C LEU A 553 -22.03 6.15 3.64
N ASP A 554 -22.74 6.24 4.76
CA ASP A 554 -23.73 5.24 5.17
C ASP A 554 -24.90 5.15 4.16
N ASP A 555 -25.41 6.29 3.70
CA ASP A 555 -26.44 6.29 2.65
C ASP A 555 -25.94 5.67 1.34
N CYS A 556 -24.71 5.98 0.92
CA CYS A 556 -24.07 5.33 -0.22
C CYS A 556 -24.00 3.80 -0.06
N LEU A 557 -23.67 3.29 1.13
CA LEU A 557 -23.65 1.84 1.40
C LEU A 557 -25.05 1.22 1.29
N ARG A 558 -26.07 1.85 1.91
CA ARG A 558 -27.45 1.36 1.87
C ARG A 558 -27.97 1.29 0.43
N VAL A 559 -27.73 2.34 -0.35
CA VAL A 559 -28.21 2.48 -1.73
C VAL A 559 -27.41 1.60 -2.68
N GLY A 560 -26.08 1.58 -2.55
CA GLY A 560 -25.24 0.68 -3.32
C GLY A 560 -25.65 -0.78 -3.10
N ARG A 561 -25.95 -1.17 -1.85
CA ARG A 561 -26.45 -2.51 -1.54
C ARG A 561 -27.80 -2.78 -2.21
N GLN A 562 -28.73 -1.83 -2.18
CA GLN A 562 -29.99 -1.96 -2.90
C GLN A 562 -29.75 -2.16 -4.41
N TRP A 563 -28.87 -1.36 -5.03
CA TRP A 563 -28.58 -1.45 -6.46
C TRP A 563 -27.92 -2.78 -6.83
N ALA A 564 -27.03 -3.30 -5.97
CA ALA A 564 -26.44 -4.62 -6.14
C ALA A 564 -27.50 -5.74 -6.09
N LEU A 565 -28.41 -5.70 -5.11
CA LEU A 565 -29.53 -6.65 -5.00
C LEU A 565 -30.48 -6.59 -6.20
N GLN A 566 -30.65 -5.41 -6.79
CA GLN A 566 -31.44 -5.19 -8.00
C GLN A 566 -30.67 -5.52 -9.30
N LYS A 567 -29.42 -5.99 -9.21
CA LYS A 567 -28.54 -6.21 -10.37
C LYS A 567 -28.35 -4.97 -11.25
N ARG A 568 -28.47 -3.78 -10.66
CA ARG A 568 -28.12 -2.49 -11.30
C ARG A 568 -26.62 -2.21 -11.27
N LEU A 569 -25.91 -2.86 -10.34
CA LEU A 569 -24.45 -2.91 -10.32
C LEU A 569 -24.03 -4.30 -10.80
N ALA A 570 -23.05 -4.36 -11.70
CA ALA A 570 -22.55 -5.64 -12.17
C ALA A 570 -21.59 -6.29 -11.16
N SER A 571 -21.02 -5.52 -10.22
CA SER A 571 -20.19 -6.07 -9.15
C SER A 571 -20.65 -5.64 -7.76
N GLU A 572 -20.79 -6.59 -6.83
CA GLU A 572 -20.95 -6.30 -5.41
C GLU A 572 -19.71 -5.60 -4.81
N GLU A 573 -18.56 -5.70 -5.49
CA GLU A 573 -17.33 -5.00 -5.10
C GLU A 573 -17.47 -3.48 -5.09
N SER A 574 -18.31 -2.96 -5.98
CA SER A 574 -18.58 -1.54 -6.14
C SER A 574 -19.21 -0.91 -4.88
N VAL A 575 -19.73 -1.73 -3.95
CA VAL A 575 -20.39 -1.30 -2.71
C VAL A 575 -19.41 -1.42 -1.54
N SER A 576 -18.50 -0.45 -1.42
CA SER A 576 -17.47 -0.45 -0.38
C SER A 576 -17.05 0.97 0.01
N LEU A 577 -16.84 1.18 1.32
CA LEU A 577 -16.32 2.46 1.83
C LEU A 577 -14.93 2.78 1.27
N GLU A 578 -14.14 1.76 0.94
CA GLU A 578 -12.80 1.94 0.38
C GLU A 578 -12.82 2.46 -1.06
N LEU A 579 -13.94 2.31 -1.78
CA LEU A 579 -14.14 2.86 -3.13
C LEU A 579 -14.93 4.17 -3.10
N PHE A 580 -15.88 4.31 -2.18
CA PHE A 580 -16.65 5.56 -2.02
C PHE A 580 -15.79 6.71 -1.49
N LYS A 581 -14.83 6.46 -0.58
CA LYS A 581 -13.96 7.52 -0.05
C LYS A 581 -13.09 8.19 -1.13
N PRO A 582 -12.39 7.46 -2.02
CA PRO A 582 -11.73 8.05 -3.18
C PRO A 582 -12.67 8.86 -4.08
N ALA A 583 -13.85 8.33 -4.39
CA ALA A 583 -14.86 9.03 -5.18
C ALA A 583 -15.27 10.37 -4.53
N LEU A 584 -15.51 10.36 -3.22
CA LEU A 584 -15.85 11.56 -2.46
C LEU A 584 -14.68 12.55 -2.39
N ARG A 585 -13.43 12.08 -2.32
CA ARG A 585 -12.24 12.95 -2.42
C ARG A 585 -12.15 13.62 -3.80
N LEU A 586 -12.45 12.89 -4.88
CA LEU A 586 -12.55 13.50 -6.20
C LEU A 586 -13.64 14.56 -6.22
N ALA A 587 -14.82 14.24 -5.70
CA ALA A 587 -15.94 15.17 -5.64
C ALA A 587 -15.57 16.45 -4.87
N ARG A 588 -14.88 16.34 -3.73
CA ARG A 588 -14.33 17.49 -2.98
C ARG A 588 -13.32 18.29 -3.78
N HIS A 589 -12.38 17.61 -4.44
CA HIS A 589 -11.38 18.26 -5.28
C HIS A 589 -12.05 19.03 -6.45
N ARG A 590 -13.24 18.60 -6.89
CA ARG A 590 -14.02 19.28 -7.93
C ARG A 590 -15.10 20.20 -7.35
N ASP A 591 -15.01 20.56 -6.07
CA ASP A 591 -15.95 21.42 -5.32
C ASP A 591 -17.42 21.00 -5.46
N LEU A 592 -17.70 19.69 -5.48
CA LEU A 592 -19.05 19.14 -5.61
C LEU A 592 -19.74 18.86 -4.26
N VAL A 593 -19.01 18.97 -3.15
CA VAL A 593 -19.49 18.64 -1.80
C VAL A 593 -19.90 19.92 -1.06
N THR A 594 -18.93 20.78 -0.75
CA THR A 594 -19.11 22.13 -0.21
C THR A 594 -18.62 23.11 -1.27
N SER A 595 -19.49 23.97 -1.79
CA SER A 595 -19.11 24.94 -2.81
C SER A 595 -19.68 26.31 -2.46
N GLU A 596 -18.83 27.34 -2.49
CA GLU A 596 -19.27 28.74 -2.53
C GLU A 596 -19.61 29.19 -3.96
N ALA A 597 -19.35 28.33 -4.96
CA ALA A 597 -19.59 28.62 -6.37
C ALA A 597 -21.08 28.45 -6.74
N PRO A 598 -21.60 29.23 -7.71
CA PRO A 598 -22.98 29.09 -8.17
C PRO A 598 -23.28 27.72 -8.80
N GLU A 599 -24.53 27.29 -8.69
CA GLU A 599 -25.11 26.07 -9.31
C GLU A 599 -24.47 24.71 -8.93
N PRO A 600 -24.34 24.37 -7.63
CA PRO A 600 -23.82 23.05 -7.21
C PRO A 600 -24.63 21.88 -7.78
N ALA A 601 -25.95 22.05 -7.92
CA ALA A 601 -26.85 21.03 -8.49
C ALA A 601 -26.47 20.65 -9.93
N LYS A 602 -26.20 21.64 -10.80
CA LYS A 602 -25.82 21.40 -12.19
C LYS A 602 -24.49 20.68 -12.29
N ARG A 603 -23.47 21.13 -11.53
CA ARG A 603 -22.15 20.50 -11.51
C ARG A 603 -22.19 19.05 -11.01
N ARG A 604 -23.02 18.77 -10.01
CA ARG A 604 -23.29 17.40 -9.53
C ARG A 604 -23.97 16.56 -10.61
N ALA A 605 -24.93 17.12 -11.35
CA ALA A 605 -25.58 16.44 -12.47
C ALA A 605 -24.62 16.16 -13.64
N ASP A 606 -23.76 17.12 -14.00
CA ASP A 606 -22.74 16.96 -15.03
C ASP A 606 -21.72 15.88 -14.64
N PHE A 607 -21.32 15.83 -13.36
CA PHE A 607 -20.46 14.77 -12.84
C PHE A 607 -21.14 13.40 -12.94
N LEU A 608 -22.40 13.29 -12.55
CA LEU A 608 -23.18 12.05 -12.70
C LEU A 608 -23.28 11.61 -14.17
N ALA A 609 -23.49 12.55 -15.10
CA ALA A 609 -23.55 12.28 -16.53
C ALA A 609 -22.19 11.77 -17.07
N GLU A 610 -21.08 12.39 -16.66
CA GLU A 610 -19.72 11.96 -17.00
C GLU A 610 -19.45 10.50 -16.58
N ILE A 611 -19.85 10.13 -15.35
CA ILE A 611 -19.66 8.77 -14.85
C ILE A 611 -20.52 7.78 -15.63
N ARG A 612 -21.80 8.11 -15.87
CA ARG A 612 -22.72 7.25 -16.65
C ARG A 612 -22.21 6.99 -18.07
N GLU A 613 -21.68 8.01 -18.72
CA GLU A 613 -21.10 7.90 -20.05
C GLU A 613 -19.86 6.98 -20.05
N THR A 614 -19.00 7.13 -19.04
CA THR A 614 -17.84 6.24 -18.88
C THR A 614 -18.28 4.79 -18.66
N LEU A 615 -19.29 4.55 -17.82
CA LEU A 615 -19.86 3.21 -17.59
C LEU A 615 -20.52 2.62 -18.84
N ARG A 616 -21.15 3.44 -19.69
CA ARG A 616 -21.70 3.00 -20.98
C ARG A 616 -20.60 2.41 -21.87
N ARG A 617 -19.42 3.05 -21.95
CA ARG A 617 -18.26 2.52 -22.69
C ARG A 617 -17.71 1.23 -22.07
N VAL A 618 -17.66 1.14 -20.74
CA VAL A 618 -17.31 -0.11 -20.04
C VAL A 618 -18.27 -1.24 -20.42
N ASN A 619 -19.58 -0.97 -20.49
CA ASN A 619 -20.58 -1.96 -20.91
C ASN A 619 -20.43 -2.36 -22.38
N LEU A 620 -20.09 -1.41 -23.27
CA LEU A 620 -19.80 -1.70 -24.67
C LEU A 620 -18.62 -2.69 -24.79
N ILE A 621 -17.52 -2.42 -24.09
CA ILE A 621 -16.34 -3.29 -24.07
C ILE A 621 -16.67 -4.65 -23.44
N ALA A 622 -17.50 -4.70 -22.40
CA ALA A 622 -17.94 -5.96 -21.80
C ALA A 622 -18.71 -6.83 -22.80
N ALA A 623 -19.65 -6.23 -23.54
CA ALA A 623 -20.41 -6.94 -24.57
C ALA A 623 -19.52 -7.43 -25.72
N MET A 624 -18.47 -6.67 -26.09
CA MET A 624 -17.45 -7.13 -27.05
C MET A 624 -16.68 -8.33 -26.50
N ALA A 625 -16.24 -8.27 -25.24
CA ALA A 625 -15.47 -9.33 -24.58
C ALA A 625 -16.27 -10.63 -24.39
N GLU A 626 -17.59 -10.54 -24.24
CA GLU A 626 -18.47 -11.70 -24.18
C GLU A 626 -18.61 -12.37 -25.57
N ARG A 627 -18.80 -11.58 -26.63
CA ARG A 627 -18.88 -12.10 -28.02
C ARG A 627 -17.59 -12.80 -28.48
N SER A 628 -16.42 -12.35 -28.01
CA SER A 628 -15.16 -13.02 -28.32
C SER A 628 -14.94 -14.33 -27.54
N ARG A 629 -15.76 -14.61 -26.52
CA ARG A 629 -15.67 -15.80 -25.64
C ARG A 629 -16.74 -16.85 -25.93
N SER A 630 -17.88 -16.45 -26.48
CA SER A 630 -18.91 -17.32 -27.05
C SER A 630 -18.51 -17.83 -28.42
#